data_AF-A0AAJ2I3H5-F1
#
_entry.id   AF-A0AAJ2I3H5-F1
#
_cell.length_a   1.000
_cell.length_b   1.000
_cell.length_c   1.000
_cell.angle_alpha   90.00
_cell.angle_beta   90.00
_cell.angle_gamma   90.00
#
_symmetry.space_group_name_H-M   'P 1'
#
loop_
_entity.id
_entity.type
_entity.pdbx_description
1 polymer ?
#
loop_
_entity_poly.entity_id
_entity_poly.type
_entity_poly.pdbx_seq_one_letter_code
_entity_poly.pdbx_strand_id
1 'polypeptide(L)'
;MMLPTLLIALGILLAALTILQATLRRTWVRERAEVPAVLAAAPDILAAEHPTQLATRLNRVRRTEAVHAGYLEHEKIRERDRDSTLIHLARAREAAEKIRMAMAASVKRRVDAGVVTPSMPGAEVAVPAGGDHE
;
A
#
# COMPACT_ATOMS: atom_id res chain seq x y z
N MET A 1 14.87 -1.55 49.56
CA MET A 1 14.13 -2.60 48.80
C MET A 1 13.65 -2.16 47.40
N MET A 2 14.09 -1.02 46.84
CA MET A 2 13.61 -0.56 45.52
C MET A 2 14.54 -0.90 44.35
N LEU A 3 15.82 -1.19 44.61
CA LEU A 3 16.80 -1.52 43.57
C LEU A 3 16.50 -2.83 42.80
N PRO A 4 16.11 -3.96 43.44
CA PRO A 4 15.86 -5.19 42.68
C PRO A 4 14.60 -5.11 41.81
N THR A 5 13.55 -4.40 42.28
CA THR A 5 12.32 -4.20 41.50
C THR A 5 12.55 -3.28 40.29
N LEU A 6 13.38 -2.24 40.42
CA LEU A 6 13.77 -1.37 39.31
C LEU A 6 14.58 -2.12 38.24
N LEU A 7 15.50 -3.01 38.64
CA LEU A 7 16.27 -3.83 37.69
C LEU A 7 15.37 -4.81 36.93
N ILE A 8 14.41 -5.43 37.60
CA ILE A 8 13.42 -6.31 36.96
C ILE A 8 12.56 -5.50 35.97
N ALA A 9 12.05 -4.34 36.39
CA ALA A 9 11.24 -3.48 35.52
C ALA A 9 12.02 -3.00 34.29
N LEU A 10 13.29 -2.62 34.46
CA LEU A 10 14.17 -2.25 33.36
C LEU A 10 14.42 -3.43 32.41
N GLY A 11 14.64 -4.63 32.95
CA GLY A 11 14.80 -5.84 32.14
C GLY A 11 13.56 -6.15 31.29
N ILE A 12 12.36 -6.04 31.87
CA ILE A 12 11.09 -6.21 31.16
C ILE A 12 10.92 -5.15 30.08
N LEU A 13 11.21 -3.88 30.39
CA LEU A 13 11.10 -2.79 29.43
C LEU A 13 12.04 -3.00 28.23
N LEU A 14 13.30 -3.36 28.48
CA LEU A 14 14.27 -3.65 27.42
C LEU A 14 13.82 -4.85 26.57
N ALA A 15 13.32 -5.91 27.20
CA ALA A 15 12.76 -7.05 26.48
C ALA A 15 11.58 -6.63 25.58
N ALA A 16 10.64 -5.86 26.10
CA ALA A 16 9.51 -5.34 25.33
C ALA A 16 9.96 -4.48 24.13
N LEU A 17 10.93 -3.60 24.33
CA LEU A 17 11.50 -2.77 23.26
C LEU A 17 12.18 -3.61 22.17
N THR A 18 12.95 -4.63 22.55
CA THR A 18 13.59 -5.51 21.56
C THR A 18 12.57 -6.33 20.75
N ILE A 19 11.50 -6.81 21.39
CA ILE A 19 10.40 -7.49 20.71
C ILE A 19 9.70 -6.53 19.73
N LEU A 20 9.41 -5.31 20.16
CA LEU A 20 8.81 -4.28 19.31
C LEU A 20 9.70 -3.93 18.10
N GLN A 21 11.00 -3.77 18.31
CA GLN A 21 11.94 -3.53 17.22
C GLN A 21 11.97 -4.70 16.23
N ALA A 22 11.93 -5.94 16.73
CA ALA A 22 11.91 -7.13 15.89
C ALA A 22 10.62 -7.24 15.06
N THR A 23 9.46 -6.91 15.63
CA THR A 23 8.19 -6.93 14.89
C THR A 23 8.14 -5.84 13.83
N LEU A 24 8.54 -4.61 14.16
CA LEU A 24 8.64 -3.50 13.21
C LEU A 24 9.61 -3.81 12.06
N ARG A 25 10.75 -4.45 12.35
CA ARG A 25 11.70 -4.85 11.31
C ARG A 25 11.09 -5.89 10.37
N ARG A 26 10.36 -6.88 10.91
CA ARG A 26 9.70 -7.91 10.09
C ARG A 26 8.61 -7.32 9.19
N THR A 27 7.78 -6.42 9.73
CA THR A 27 6.74 -5.75 8.93
C THR A 27 7.36 -4.89 7.84
N TRP A 28 8.41 -4.12 8.16
CA TRP A 28 9.13 -3.31 7.19
C TRP A 28 9.74 -4.13 6.05
N VAL A 29 10.41 -5.25 6.37
CA VAL A 29 10.99 -6.14 5.34
C VAL A 29 9.90 -6.69 4.43
N ARG A 30 8.76 -7.08 4.99
CA ARG A 30 7.63 -7.60 4.23
C ARG A 30 7.00 -6.55 3.32
N GLU A 31 6.78 -5.34 3.82
CA GLU A 31 6.22 -4.24 3.03
C GLU A 31 7.17 -3.82 1.91
N ARG A 32 8.46 -3.70 2.20
CA ARG A 32 9.48 -3.33 1.20
C ARG A 32 9.66 -4.39 0.12
N ALA A 33 9.44 -5.67 0.42
CA ALA A 33 9.48 -6.76 -0.55
C ALA A 33 8.35 -6.67 -1.61
N GLU A 34 7.30 -5.88 -1.35
CA GLU A 34 6.21 -5.67 -2.30
C GLU A 34 6.69 -4.93 -3.55
N VAL A 35 7.58 -3.94 -3.41
CA VAL A 35 8.11 -3.14 -4.52
C VAL A 35 8.79 -4.01 -5.59
N PRO A 36 9.81 -4.83 -5.28
CA PRO A 36 10.41 -5.69 -6.29
C PRO A 36 9.44 -6.76 -6.82
N ALA A 37 8.51 -7.27 -6.00
CA ALA A 37 7.51 -8.24 -6.47
C ALA A 37 6.58 -7.64 -7.54
N VAL A 38 6.13 -6.41 -7.34
CA VAL A 38 5.29 -5.66 -8.31
C VAL A 38 6.08 -5.33 -9.57
N LEU A 39 7.32 -4.86 -9.43
CA LEU A 39 8.17 -4.55 -10.58
C LEU A 39 8.49 -5.79 -11.42
N ALA A 40 8.65 -6.96 -10.79
CA ALA A 40 8.89 -8.22 -11.48
C ALA A 40 7.61 -8.85 -12.10
N ALA A 41 6.42 -8.57 -11.56
CA ALA A 41 5.18 -9.18 -12.05
C ALA A 41 4.84 -8.76 -13.49
N ALA A 42 4.40 -9.68 -14.34
CA ALA A 42 3.91 -9.31 -15.67
C ALA A 42 2.64 -8.43 -15.55
N PRO A 43 2.46 -7.39 -16.39
CA PRO A 43 1.29 -6.50 -16.33
C PRO A 43 -0.04 -7.24 -16.39
N ASP A 44 -0.15 -8.27 -17.23
CA ASP A 44 -1.39 -9.03 -17.40
C ASP A 44 -1.78 -9.85 -16.17
N ILE A 45 -0.77 -10.42 -15.49
CA ILE A 45 -0.92 -11.16 -14.23
C ILE A 45 -1.38 -10.19 -13.15
N LEU A 46 -0.74 -9.02 -13.05
CA LEU A 46 -1.10 -8.01 -12.06
C LEU A 46 -2.53 -7.51 -12.28
N ALA A 47 -2.92 -7.28 -13.54
CA ALA A 47 -4.27 -6.85 -13.89
C ALA A 47 -5.34 -7.96 -13.76
N ALA A 48 -4.95 -9.22 -13.53
CA ALA A 48 -5.89 -10.29 -13.21
C ALA A 48 -6.33 -10.24 -11.73
N GLU A 49 -5.59 -9.55 -10.86
CA GLU A 49 -5.95 -9.39 -9.45
C GLU A 49 -7.20 -8.51 -9.28
N HIS A 50 -7.92 -8.73 -8.17
CA HIS A 50 -9.09 -7.94 -7.83
C HIS A 50 -8.68 -6.48 -7.53
N PRO A 51 -9.46 -5.45 -7.95
CA PRO A 51 -9.11 -4.05 -7.70
C PRO A 51 -8.84 -3.71 -6.22
N THR A 52 -9.55 -4.33 -5.28
CA THR A 52 -9.30 -4.16 -3.83
C THR A 52 -7.97 -4.74 -3.35
N GLN A 53 -7.51 -5.85 -3.97
CA GLN A 53 -6.18 -6.40 -3.70
C GLN A 53 -5.11 -5.46 -4.24
N LEU A 54 -5.29 -4.96 -5.46
CA LEU A 54 -4.41 -3.95 -6.06
C LEU A 54 -4.35 -2.66 -5.22
N ALA A 55 -5.49 -2.21 -4.67
CA ALA A 55 -5.53 -1.06 -3.77
C ALA A 55 -4.74 -1.32 -2.48
N THR A 56 -4.86 -2.51 -1.90
CA THR A 56 -4.09 -2.92 -0.72
C THR A 56 -2.59 -2.91 -1.01
N ARG A 57 -2.17 -3.42 -2.18
CA ARG A 57 -0.76 -3.40 -2.61
C ARG A 57 -0.27 -1.99 -2.85
N LEU A 58 -1.08 -1.14 -3.49
CA LEU A 58 -0.75 0.28 -3.72
C LEU A 58 -0.49 1.01 -2.41
N ASN A 59 -1.32 0.79 -1.39
CA ASN A 59 -1.15 1.40 -0.07
C ASN A 59 0.18 0.99 0.59
N ARG A 60 0.60 -0.28 0.45
CA ARG A 60 1.90 -0.76 0.97
C ARG A 60 3.08 -0.12 0.23
N VAL A 61 3.00 -0.03 -1.09
CA VAL A 61 4.04 0.62 -1.90
C VAL A 61 4.12 2.11 -1.57
N ARG A 62 2.99 2.80 -1.43
CA ARG A 62 2.93 4.22 -1.04
C ARG A 62 3.47 4.47 0.36
N ARG A 63 3.23 3.56 1.31
CA ARG A 63 3.87 3.62 2.63
C ARG A 63 5.39 3.50 2.53
N THR A 64 5.88 2.56 1.70
CA THR A 64 7.31 2.38 1.46
C THR A 64 7.93 3.64 0.81
N GLU A 65 7.23 4.25 -0.15
CA GLU A 65 7.61 5.52 -0.75
C GLU A 65 7.71 6.64 0.29
N ALA A 66 6.70 6.80 1.15
CA ALA A 66 6.67 7.83 2.19
C ALA A 66 7.83 7.66 3.19
N VAL A 67 8.16 6.42 3.57
CA VAL A 67 9.32 6.15 4.43
C VAL A 67 10.61 6.59 3.76
N HIS A 68 10.83 6.24 2.49
CA HIS A 68 12.03 6.67 1.77
C HIS A 68 12.08 8.19 1.53
N ALA A 69 10.94 8.84 1.29
CA ALA A 69 10.86 10.30 1.21
C ALA A 69 11.28 10.95 2.54
N GLY A 70 10.73 10.49 3.66
CA GLY A 70 11.10 11.00 4.99
C GLY A 70 12.58 10.76 5.34
N TYR A 71 13.18 9.65 4.89
CA TYR A 71 14.63 9.45 5.04
C TYR A 71 15.47 10.49 4.29
N LEU A 72 15.06 10.93 3.09
CA LEU A 72 15.78 11.94 2.32
C LEU A 72 15.76 13.33 2.97
N GLU A 73 14.68 13.63 3.68
CA GLU A 73 14.48 14.88 4.42
C GLU A 73 15.25 14.90 5.76
N HIS A 74 15.77 13.75 6.20
CA HIS A 74 16.49 13.65 7.46
C HIS A 74 17.87 14.33 7.37
N GLU A 75 18.10 15.34 8.21
CA GLU A 75 19.28 16.21 8.20
C GLU A 75 20.62 15.45 8.24
N LYS A 76 20.67 14.34 8.97
CA LYS A 76 21.88 13.53 9.17
C LYS A 76 22.07 12.37 8.20
N ILE A 77 21.35 12.34 7.07
CA ILE A 77 21.52 11.27 6.08
C ILE A 77 22.92 11.34 5.45
N ARG A 78 23.64 10.23 5.46
CA ARG A 78 24.94 10.14 4.76
C ARG A 78 24.70 10.15 3.26
N GLU A 79 25.62 10.71 2.48
CA GLU A 79 25.49 10.80 1.02
C GLU A 79 25.25 9.44 0.34
N ARG A 80 26.00 8.40 0.74
CA ARG A 80 25.78 7.02 0.29
C ARG A 80 24.36 6.50 0.59
N ASP A 81 23.80 6.87 1.74
CA ASP A 81 22.45 6.46 2.13
C ASP A 81 21.40 7.26 1.35
N ARG A 82 21.70 8.52 0.98
CA ARG A 82 20.86 9.35 0.12
C ARG A 82 20.72 8.76 -1.29
N ASP A 83 21.81 8.38 -1.94
CA ASP A 83 21.77 7.78 -3.29
C ASP A 83 20.96 6.47 -3.31
N SER A 84 21.23 5.60 -2.33
CA SER A 84 20.47 4.35 -2.15
C SER A 84 18.98 4.64 -1.94
N THR A 85 18.66 5.64 -1.13
CA THR A 85 17.27 6.03 -0.83
C THR A 85 16.56 6.59 -2.06
N LEU A 86 17.25 7.39 -2.89
CA LEU A 86 16.72 7.88 -4.16
C LEU A 86 16.36 6.73 -5.12
N ILE A 87 17.21 5.71 -5.22
CA ILE A 87 16.94 4.52 -6.04
C ILE A 87 15.71 3.78 -5.51
N HIS A 88 15.59 3.59 -4.19
CA HIS A 88 14.44 2.92 -3.60
C HIS A 88 13.15 3.73 -3.76
N LEU A 89 13.22 5.05 -3.67
CA LEU A 89 12.10 5.95 -3.89
C LEU A 89 11.60 5.89 -5.34
N ALA A 90 12.53 5.93 -6.31
CA ALA A 90 12.20 5.83 -7.73
C ALA A 90 11.50 4.49 -8.05
N ARG A 91 12.03 3.38 -7.53
CA ARG A 91 11.43 2.05 -7.69
C ARG A 91 10.04 1.94 -7.06
N ALA A 92 9.84 2.55 -5.88
CA ALA A 92 8.53 2.56 -5.24
C ALA A 92 7.50 3.35 -6.07
N ARG A 93 7.90 4.49 -6.65
CA ARG A 93 7.05 5.27 -7.56
C ARG A 93 6.68 4.51 -8.82
N GLU A 94 7.65 3.86 -9.44
CA GLU A 94 7.44 3.01 -10.61
C GLU A 94 6.47 1.85 -10.30
N ALA A 95 6.68 1.16 -9.17
CA ALA A 95 5.79 0.11 -8.72
C ALA A 95 4.35 0.62 -8.49
N ALA A 96 4.20 1.80 -7.88
CA ALA A 96 2.90 2.40 -7.65
C ALA A 96 2.18 2.70 -8.97
N GLU A 97 2.89 3.20 -9.97
CA GLU A 97 2.32 3.48 -11.29
C GLU A 97 1.88 2.21 -12.01
N LYS A 98 2.71 1.17 -11.96
CA LYS A 98 2.38 -0.15 -12.50
C LYS A 98 1.11 -0.73 -11.88
N ILE A 99 0.92 -0.58 -10.56
CA ILE A 99 -0.31 -1.01 -9.88
C ILE A 99 -1.52 -0.21 -10.35
N ARG A 100 -1.38 1.10 -10.56
CA ARG A 100 -2.50 1.92 -11.07
C ARG A 100 -2.93 1.48 -12.46
N MET A 101 -1.97 1.26 -13.36
CA MET A 101 -2.25 0.76 -14.71
C MET A 101 -2.95 -0.61 -14.65
N ALA A 102 -2.45 -1.52 -13.81
CA ALA A 102 -3.08 -2.83 -13.61
C ALA A 102 -4.48 -2.73 -13.01
N MET A 103 -4.71 -1.79 -12.09
CA MET A 103 -6.02 -1.55 -11.50
C MET A 103 -7.02 -1.04 -12.53
N ALA A 104 -6.62 -0.08 -13.37
CA ALA A 104 -7.45 0.41 -14.47
C ALA A 104 -7.79 -0.72 -15.45
N ALA A 105 -6.81 -1.56 -15.80
CA ALA A 105 -7.02 -2.73 -16.66
C ALA A 105 -7.95 -3.77 -16.01
N SER A 106 -7.79 -4.07 -14.72
CA SER A 106 -8.63 -5.00 -13.96
C SER A 106 -10.09 -4.52 -13.92
N VAL A 107 -10.31 -3.23 -13.65
CA VAL A 107 -11.65 -2.61 -13.67
C VAL A 107 -12.25 -2.70 -15.07
N LYS A 108 -11.49 -2.34 -16.12
CA LYS A 108 -11.96 -2.43 -17.50
C LYS A 108 -12.41 -3.85 -17.87
N ARG A 109 -11.58 -4.87 -17.60
CA ARG A 109 -11.96 -6.27 -17.88
C ARG A 109 -13.24 -6.70 -17.17
N ARG A 110 -13.46 -6.20 -15.95
CA ARG A 110 -14.68 -6.50 -15.18
C ARG A 110 -15.92 -5.80 -15.73
N VAL A 111 -15.77 -4.57 -16.21
CA VAL A 111 -16.82 -3.87 -16.94
C VAL A 111 -17.14 -4.60 -18.24
N ASP A 112 -16.13 -4.96 -19.03
CA ASP A 112 -16.28 -5.71 -20.29
C ASP A 112 -16.94 -7.09 -20.07
N ALA A 113 -16.69 -7.73 -18.91
CA ALA A 113 -17.32 -8.99 -18.51
C ALA A 113 -18.73 -8.82 -17.89
N GLY A 114 -19.26 -7.59 -17.80
CA GLY A 114 -20.57 -7.31 -17.20
C GLY A 114 -20.65 -7.49 -15.68
N VAL A 115 -19.51 -7.66 -14.99
CA VAL A 115 -19.43 -7.86 -13.53
C VAL A 115 -19.61 -6.55 -12.76
N VAL A 116 -19.24 -5.43 -13.37
CA VAL A 116 -19.44 -4.08 -12.84
C VAL A 116 -20.32 -3.33 -13.83
N THR A 117 -21.53 -2.96 -13.41
CA THR A 117 -22.32 -2.00 -14.17
C THR A 117 -21.68 -0.63 -14.04
N PRO A 118 -21.27 0.03 -15.13
CA PRO A 118 -20.85 1.41 -15.05
C PRO A 118 -22.03 2.24 -14.55
N SER A 119 -21.84 2.97 -13.45
CA SER A 119 -22.80 3.99 -13.05
C SER A 119 -22.77 5.07 -14.13
N MET A 120 -23.69 5.02 -15.09
CA MET A 120 -23.88 6.11 -16.03
C MET A 120 -24.31 7.35 -15.23
N PRO A 121 -23.56 8.46 -15.27
CA PRO A 121 -24.09 9.73 -14.80
C PRO A 121 -25.18 10.13 -15.81
N GLY A 122 -26.45 9.96 -15.42
CA GLY A 122 -27.61 10.23 -16.29
C GLY A 122 -28.61 9.08 -16.42
N ALA A 123 -28.47 7.97 -15.68
CA ALA A 123 -29.58 7.03 -15.53
C ALA A 123 -30.63 7.64 -14.58
N GLU A 124 -31.42 8.58 -15.12
CA GLU A 124 -32.71 8.93 -14.55
C GLU A 124 -33.46 7.62 -14.30
N VAL A 125 -33.78 7.38 -13.03
CA VAL A 125 -34.72 6.35 -12.65
C VAL A 125 -36.04 6.77 -13.29
N ALA A 126 -36.39 6.17 -14.43
CA ALA A 126 -37.70 6.31 -15.02
C ALA A 126 -38.71 5.73 -14.01
N VAL A 127 -39.23 6.60 -13.15
CA VAL A 127 -40.43 6.34 -12.38
C VAL A 127 -41.53 6.06 -13.41
N PRO A 128 -42.19 4.89 -13.40
CA PRO A 128 -43.33 4.70 -14.26
C PRO A 128 -44.39 5.73 -13.87
N ALA A 129 -44.68 6.64 -14.80
CA ALA A 129 -45.80 7.56 -14.72
C ALA A 129 -47.09 6.73 -14.76
N GLY A 130 -47.57 6.32 -13.59
CA GLY A 130 -48.94 5.86 -13.41
C GLY A 130 -49.86 7.07 -13.28
N GLY A 131 -50.33 7.58 -14.42
CA GLY A 131 -51.69 8.11 -14.52
C GLY A 131 -52.66 6.92 -14.51
N ASP A 132 -53.91 7.01 -14.08
CA ASP A 132 -54.77 8.18 -13.93
C ASP A 132 -55.77 7.95 -12.79
N HIS A 133 -56.29 9.06 -12.28
CA HIS A 133 -57.58 9.13 -11.62
C HIS A 133 -58.69 8.70 -12.56
N GLU A 134 -59.53 7.76 -12.12
CA GLU A 134 -61.01 7.83 -12.09
C GLU A 134 -61.56 6.83 -11.08
#